data_AF-A0A3S8Z7F0-F1
#
_entry.id   AF-A0A3S8Z7F0-F1
#
_cell.length_a   1.000
_cell.length_b   1.000
_cell.length_c   1.000
_cell.angle_alpha   90.00
_cell.angle_beta   90.00
_cell.angle_gamma   90.00
#
_symmetry.space_group_name_H-M   'P 1'
#
loop_
_entity.id
_entity.type
_entity.pdbx_description
1 polymer ?
#
loop_
_entity_poly.entity_id
_entity_poly.type
_entity_poly.pdbx_seq_one_letter_code
_entity_poly.pdbx_strand_id
1 'polypeptide(L)'
;MNPETARPDWLTEPCPAWCDGRHDDQSMVDDRRHCSAYEVVPIIQPSERWPRGRHRPNDDVEAEELNVLAFRDVSARETWVAIANDRQKVEVTLESAVRLHAALGVLLGRATAMA
;
A
#
# COMPACT_ATOMS: atom_id res chain seq x y z
N MET A 1 11.95 9.36 -35.58
CA MET A 1 12.83 8.69 -34.61
C MET A 1 12.15 8.89 -33.26
N ASN A 2 11.37 7.91 -32.82
CA ASN A 2 10.63 8.02 -31.56
C ASN A 2 11.62 7.60 -30.46
N PRO A 3 11.98 8.46 -29.49
CA PRO A 3 12.88 8.04 -28.44
C PRO A 3 12.12 7.03 -27.60
N GLU A 4 12.42 5.74 -27.79
CA GLU A 4 12.19 4.75 -26.75
C GLU A 4 12.84 5.33 -25.50
N THR A 5 12.00 5.67 -24.52
CA THR A 5 12.39 6.39 -23.30
C THR A 5 13.58 5.66 -22.69
N ALA A 6 14.77 6.23 -22.82
CA ALA A 6 15.99 5.55 -22.42
C ALA A 6 15.88 5.21 -20.92
N ARG A 7 16.11 3.95 -20.60
CA ARG A 7 16.07 3.47 -19.22
C ARG A 7 16.99 4.33 -18.34
N PRO A 8 16.52 4.88 -17.21
CA PRO A 8 17.35 5.69 -16.34
C PRO A 8 18.56 4.91 -15.81
N ASP A 9 19.72 5.56 -15.72
CA ASP A 9 20.98 4.91 -15.30
C ASP A 9 20.93 4.32 -13.88
N TRP A 10 20.06 4.86 -13.03
CA TRP A 10 19.86 4.37 -11.66
C TRP A 10 19.00 3.10 -11.59
N LEU A 11 18.24 2.79 -12.64
CA LEU A 11 17.43 1.57 -12.71
C LEU A 11 18.35 0.40 -13.08
N THR A 12 19.07 -0.15 -12.10
CA THR A 12 20.12 -1.17 -12.29
C THR A 12 19.60 -2.60 -12.49
N GLU A 13 18.31 -2.84 -12.25
CA GLU A 13 17.66 -4.16 -12.34
C GLU A 13 16.37 -4.09 -13.18
N PRO A 14 15.93 -5.19 -13.83
CA PRO A 14 14.67 -5.20 -14.55
C PRO A 14 13.49 -4.94 -13.61
N CYS A 15 12.44 -4.30 -14.12
CA CYS A 15 11.21 -4.10 -13.38
C CYS A 15 10.58 -5.47 -13.02
N PRO A 16 10.17 -5.68 -11.76
CA PRO A 16 9.32 -6.80 -11.40
C PRO A 16 8.03 -6.80 -12.22
N ALA A 17 7.44 -7.99 -12.44
CA ALA A 17 6.22 -8.13 -13.23
C ALA A 17 5.00 -7.36 -12.68
N TRP A 18 5.04 -6.96 -11.41
CA TRP A 18 4.00 -6.16 -10.76
C TRP A 18 4.25 -4.65 -10.82
N CYS A 19 5.42 -4.19 -11.29
CA CYS A 19 5.74 -2.77 -11.36
C CYS A 19 4.95 -2.12 -12.51
N ASP A 20 4.23 -1.05 -12.18
CA ASP A 20 3.52 -0.17 -13.12
C ASP A 20 4.00 1.30 -12.97
N GLY A 21 5.05 1.51 -12.18
CA GLY A 21 5.62 2.83 -11.92
C GLY A 21 6.26 3.44 -13.16
N ARG A 22 5.97 4.72 -13.40
CA ARG A 22 6.79 5.54 -14.29
C ARG A 22 8.13 5.81 -13.61
N HIS A 23 9.21 5.59 -14.36
CA HIS A 23 10.59 5.76 -13.86
C HIS A 23 11.26 6.98 -14.53
N ASP A 24 10.61 7.63 -15.48
CA ASP A 24 11.10 8.84 -16.14
C ASP A 24 10.85 10.11 -15.30
N ASP A 25 10.00 10.06 -14.29
CA ASP A 25 9.66 11.16 -13.38
C ASP A 25 10.34 11.08 -11.99
N GLN A 26 11.03 9.98 -11.68
CA GLN A 26 11.71 9.74 -10.38
C GLN A 26 13.09 10.43 -10.32
N SER A 27 13.08 11.76 -10.35
CA SER A 27 14.29 12.58 -10.36
C SER A 27 14.99 12.66 -9.00
N MET A 28 14.25 12.52 -7.90
CA MET A 28 14.80 12.48 -6.54
C MET A 28 15.28 11.06 -6.20
N VAL A 29 16.34 10.94 -5.40
CA VAL A 29 16.87 9.63 -4.97
C VAL A 29 15.83 8.83 -4.19
N ASP A 30 15.04 9.50 -3.33
CA ASP A 30 14.03 8.87 -2.48
C ASP A 30 12.80 8.37 -3.28
N ASP A 31 12.67 8.78 -4.55
CA ASP A 31 11.58 8.35 -5.43
C ASP A 31 11.98 7.12 -6.26
N ARG A 32 13.26 6.71 -6.25
CA ARG A 32 13.80 5.61 -7.08
C ARG A 32 13.36 4.23 -6.57
N ARG A 33 12.15 3.83 -6.97
CA ARG A 33 11.55 2.57 -6.54
C ARG A 33 10.63 2.00 -7.62
N HIS A 34 10.48 0.69 -7.58
CA HIS A 34 9.38 -0.02 -8.25
C HIS A 34 8.11 0.20 -7.44
N CYS A 35 7.01 0.54 -8.12
CA CYS A 35 5.68 0.68 -7.53
C CYS A 35 4.68 -0.08 -8.39
N SER A 36 3.74 -0.79 -7.77
CA SER A 36 2.56 -1.27 -8.49
C SER A 36 1.61 -0.11 -8.77
N ALA A 37 0.59 -0.36 -9.60
CA ALA A 37 -0.63 0.43 -9.54
C ALA A 37 -1.17 0.41 -8.10
N TYR A 38 -1.76 1.51 -7.66
CA TYR A 38 -2.44 1.57 -6.37
C TYR A 38 -3.95 1.37 -6.55
N GLU A 39 -4.54 0.65 -5.60
CA GLU A 39 -5.99 0.52 -5.49
C GLU A 39 -6.51 1.50 -4.45
N VAL A 40 -7.49 2.32 -4.83
CA VAL A 40 -8.16 3.25 -3.91
C VAL A 40 -9.34 2.53 -3.26
N VAL A 41 -9.28 2.36 -1.94
CA VAL A 41 -10.30 1.64 -1.17
C VAL A 41 -11.04 2.64 -0.27
N PRO A 42 -12.34 2.88 -0.50
CA PRO A 42 -13.15 3.68 0.41
C PRO A 42 -13.38 2.91 1.72
N ILE A 43 -13.23 3.59 2.84
CA ILE A 43 -13.39 3.03 4.19
C ILE A 43 -14.25 3.92 5.07
N ILE A 44 -14.80 3.31 6.12
CA ILE A 44 -15.46 4.01 7.23
C ILE A 44 -14.68 3.64 8.49
N GLN A 45 -14.26 4.64 9.25
CA GLN A 45 -13.46 4.45 10.45
C GLN A 45 -13.85 5.45 11.55
N PRO A 46 -13.44 5.22 12.81
CA PRO A 46 -13.62 6.22 13.87
C PRO A 46 -12.88 7.53 13.57
N SER A 47 -13.51 8.65 13.91
CA SER A 47 -12.90 9.97 13.86
C SER A 47 -11.77 10.13 14.89
N GLU A 48 -11.89 9.50 16.06
CA GLU A 48 -10.83 9.45 17.07
C GLU A 48 -9.90 8.23 16.87
N ARG A 49 -8.59 8.49 16.77
CA ARG A 49 -7.58 7.46 16.48
C ARG A 49 -6.97 6.86 17.75
N TRP A 50 -6.55 5.59 17.65
CA TRP A 50 -5.72 4.90 18.65
C TRP A 50 -4.50 5.77 19.04
N PRO A 51 -4.07 5.84 20.32
CA PRO A 51 -4.38 4.93 21.43
C PRO A 51 -5.49 5.41 22.37
N ARG A 52 -6.23 6.47 22.03
CA ARG A 52 -7.16 7.11 22.96
C ARG A 52 -8.58 6.56 22.83
N GLY A 53 -8.81 5.33 23.27
CA GLY A 53 -10.17 4.88 23.61
C GLY A 53 -10.55 3.50 23.10
N ARG A 54 -11.37 2.80 23.89
CA ARG A 54 -12.20 1.69 23.38
C ARG A 54 -13.28 2.30 22.49
N HIS A 55 -13.55 1.67 21.35
CA HIS A 55 -14.77 1.95 20.59
C HIS A 55 -15.98 1.99 21.53
N ARG A 56 -16.72 3.10 21.53
CA ARG A 56 -17.99 3.23 22.25
C ARG A 56 -19.15 3.19 21.26
N PRO A 57 -20.33 2.73 21.71
CA PRO A 57 -21.56 2.99 20.97
C PRO A 57 -21.71 4.51 20.76
N ASN A 58 -21.94 4.93 19.51
CA ASN A 58 -22.01 6.33 19.06
C ASN A 58 -20.69 7.09 18.92
N ASP A 59 -19.55 6.41 18.75
CA ASP A 59 -18.35 7.10 18.28
C ASP A 59 -18.61 7.72 16.90
N ASP A 60 -18.15 8.96 16.72
CA ASP A 60 -18.17 9.62 15.41
C ASP A 60 -17.32 8.80 14.42
N VAL A 61 -17.87 8.60 13.22
CA VAL A 61 -17.17 7.94 12.11
C VAL A 61 -16.96 8.91 10.96
N GLU A 62 -15.84 8.72 10.26
CA GLU A 62 -15.46 9.46 9.07
C GLU A 62 -15.33 8.51 7.87
N ALA A 63 -15.70 9.00 6.69
CA ALA A 63 -15.43 8.34 5.42
C ALA A 63 -14.08 8.82 4.89
N GLU A 64 -13.23 7.88 4.47
CA GLU A 64 -11.87 8.14 4.02
C GLU A 64 -11.50 7.20 2.87
N GLU A 65 -10.40 7.50 2.19
CA GLU A 65 -9.82 6.62 1.17
C GLU A 65 -8.44 6.14 1.61
N LEU A 66 -8.14 4.87 1.34
CA LEU A 66 -6.82 4.27 1.54
C LEU A 66 -6.29 3.74 0.23
N ASN A 67 -5.02 4.05 -0.06
CA ASN A 67 -4.30 3.46 -1.18
C ASN A 67 -3.65 2.15 -0.74
N VAL A 68 -3.84 1.10 -1.54
CA VAL A 68 -3.19 -0.20 -1.37
C VAL A 68 -2.23 -0.42 -2.52
N LEU A 69 -0.93 -0.55 -2.25
CA LEU A 69 0.08 -0.76 -3.28
C LEU A 69 1.27 -1.58 -2.78
N ALA A 70 1.99 -2.19 -3.72
CA ALA A 70 3.30 -2.77 -3.48
C ALA A 70 4.41 -1.81 -3.94
N PHE A 71 5.52 -1.76 -3.21
CA PHE A 71 6.69 -1.01 -3.61
C PHE A 71 7.99 -1.68 -3.19
N ARG A 72 9.08 -1.35 -3.89
CA ARG A 72 10.44 -1.83 -3.59
C ARG A 72 11.47 -0.86 -4.14
N ASP A 73 12.36 -0.39 -3.29
CA ASP A 73 13.50 0.45 -3.72
C ASP A 73 14.40 -0.32 -4.70
N VAL A 74 14.95 0.38 -5.69
CA VAL A 74 15.84 -0.28 -6.65
C VAL A 74 17.07 -0.85 -5.94
N SER A 75 17.45 -2.09 -6.30
CA SER A 75 18.52 -2.87 -5.66
C SER A 75 18.19 -3.39 -4.26
N ALA A 76 17.05 -3.03 -3.68
CA ALA A 76 16.57 -3.65 -2.45
C ALA A 76 15.98 -5.04 -2.75
N ARG A 77 16.11 -5.94 -1.78
CA ARG A 77 15.55 -7.29 -1.89
C ARG A 77 14.10 -7.36 -1.44
N GLU A 78 13.74 -6.54 -0.45
CA GLU A 78 12.47 -6.63 0.24
C GLU A 78 11.38 -5.84 -0.48
N THR A 79 10.27 -6.52 -0.79
CA THR A 79 9.07 -5.86 -1.30
C THR A 79 8.14 -5.55 -0.14
N TRP A 80 7.61 -4.34 -0.14
CA TRP A 80 6.70 -3.83 0.87
C TRP A 80 5.30 -3.66 0.29
N VAL A 81 4.30 -3.77 1.15
CA VAL A 81 2.91 -3.43 0.86
C VAL A 81 2.49 -2.33 1.81
N ALA A 82 1.92 -1.26 1.25
CA ALA A 82 1.35 -0.15 2.00
C ALA A 82 -0.18 -0.20 1.91
N ILE A 83 -0.83 0.07 3.04
CA ILE A 83 -2.22 0.50 3.13
C ILE A 83 -2.19 1.88 3.79
N ALA A 84 -2.36 2.95 3.03
CA ALA A 84 -2.04 4.29 3.51
C ALA A 84 -2.84 5.42 2.86
N ASN A 85 -2.95 6.51 3.61
CA ASN A 85 -3.23 7.85 3.11
C ASN A 85 -2.31 8.86 3.82
N ASP A 86 -2.58 10.15 3.68
CA ASP A 86 -1.81 11.23 4.30
C ASP A 86 -1.91 11.24 5.84
N ARG A 87 -2.95 10.63 6.41
CA ARG A 87 -3.22 10.63 7.86
C ARG A 87 -2.76 9.35 8.55
N GLN A 88 -2.75 8.21 7.88
CA GLN A 88 -2.42 6.90 8.45
C GLN A 88 -1.70 6.01 7.45
N LYS A 89 -0.89 5.09 7.99
CA LYS A 89 -0.24 4.08 7.19
C LYS A 89 0.02 2.79 7.97
N VAL A 90 -0.13 1.68 7.27
CA VAL A 90 0.44 0.38 7.63
C VAL A 90 1.35 -0.02 6.47
N GLU A 91 2.63 -0.17 6.76
CA GLU A 91 3.63 -0.68 5.82
C GLU A 91 4.20 -1.98 6.38
N VAL A 92 4.12 -3.04 5.60
CA VAL A 92 4.60 -4.36 6.00
C VAL A 92 5.30 -5.03 4.83
N THR A 93 6.16 -6.00 5.14
CA THR A 93 6.78 -6.83 4.10
C THR A 93 5.71 -7.62 3.35
N LEU A 94 5.97 -8.00 2.09
CA LEU A 94 5.05 -8.79 1.28
C LEU A 94 4.62 -10.10 1.96
N GLU A 95 5.57 -10.79 2.62
CA GLU A 95 5.29 -12.01 3.39
C GLU A 95 4.32 -11.74 4.55
N SER A 96 4.46 -10.60 5.22
CA SER A 96 3.59 -10.22 6.33
C SER A 96 2.22 -9.77 5.82
N ALA A 97 2.15 -9.10 4.66
CA ALA A 97 0.90 -8.74 4.00
C ALA A 97 0.07 -9.99 3.64
N VAL A 98 0.71 -11.04 3.12
CA VAL A 98 0.05 -12.33 2.83
C VAL A 98 -0.54 -12.95 4.10
N ARG A 99 0.21 -12.93 5.20
CA ARG A 99 -0.26 -13.43 6.51
C ARG A 99 -1.42 -12.60 7.06
N LEU A 100 -1.35 -11.28 6.95
CA LEU A 100 -2.42 -10.37 7.35
C LEU A 100 -3.69 -10.59 6.52
N HIS A 101 -3.56 -10.74 5.20
CA HIS A 101 -4.68 -11.05 4.31
C HIS A 101 -5.37 -12.36 4.70
N ALA A 102 -4.60 -13.42 4.97
CA ALA A 102 -5.16 -14.70 5.42
C ALA A 102 -5.90 -14.57 6.76
N ALA A 103 -5.31 -13.88 7.74
CA ALA A 103 -5.93 -13.64 9.04
C ALA A 103 -7.23 -12.80 8.92
N LEU A 104 -7.20 -11.75 8.10
CA LEU A 104 -8.35 -10.90 7.83
C LEU A 104 -9.48 -11.69 7.15
N GLY A 105 -9.15 -12.51 6.15
CA GLY A 105 -10.14 -13.36 5.48
C GLY A 105 -10.84 -14.33 6.44
N VAL A 106 -10.09 -14.96 7.35
CA VAL A 106 -10.67 -15.83 8.40
C VAL A 106 -11.59 -15.03 9.34
N LEU A 107 -11.18 -13.83 9.75
CA LEU A 107 -11.99 -12.98 10.62
C LEU A 107 -13.30 -12.55 9.95
N LEU A 108 -13.21 -12.07 8.71
CA LEU A 108 -14.38 -11.65 7.93
C LEU A 108 -15.35 -12.80 7.73
N GLY A 109 -14.85 -13.99 7.34
CA GLY A 109 -15.70 -15.16 7.16
C GLY A 109 -16.48 -15.55 8.42
N ARG A 110 -15.89 -15.39 9.62
CA ARG A 110 -16.59 -15.61 10.89
C ARG A 110 -17.62 -14.51 11.19
N ALA A 111 -17.27 -13.25 10.94
CA ALA A 111 -18.14 -12.11 11.23
C ALA A 111 -19.36 -12.05 10.31
N THR A 112 -19.23 -12.46 9.05
CA THR A 112 -20.33 -12.42 8.07
C THR A 112 -21.16 -13.70 8.04
N ALA A 113 -20.65 -14.84 8.51
CA ALA A 113 -21.44 -16.08 8.62
C ALA A 113 -22.42 -16.09 9.81
N MET A 114 -22.30 -15.13 10.73
CA MET A 114 -23.19 -14.93 11.87
C MET A 114 -24.28 -13.87 11.62
N ALA A 115 -24.32 -13.28 10.42
CA ALA A 115 -25.35 -12.35 9.97
C ALA A 115 -26.35 -13.08 9.04
#